data_AF-A0A3B8WJ83-F1
#
_entry.id   AF-A0A3B8WJ83-F1
#
_cell.length_a   1.000
_cell.length_b   1.000
_cell.length_c   1.000
_cell.angle_alpha   90.00
_cell.angle_beta   90.00
_cell.angle_gamma   90.00
#
_symmetry.space_group_name_H-M   'P 1'
#
loop_
_entity.id
_entity.type
_entity.pdbx_description
1 polymer ?
#
loop_
_entity_poly.entity_id
_entity_poly.type
_entity_poly.pdbx_seq_one_letter_code
_entity_poly.pdbx_strand_id
1 'polypeptide(L)'
;LGRVPVLSGGRDALVEANGRLGLALADDEIDYLVKSFVGLERDPTDVELMMFAQANSEHCRHKIFNASWDIDGEGQEKSLFAMIRNTFEMNSEGVLSAYKDNAAVIAGSEAGRFFPNPDTGVYGYNR
;
A
#
# COMPACT_ATOMS: atom_id res chain seq x y z
N LEU A 1 0.29 -21.75 -14.70
CA LEU A 1 1.17 -20.79 -14.00
C LEU A 1 2.56 -20.96 -14.56
N GLY A 2 3.07 -19.96 -15.26
CA GLY A 2 4.47 -19.94 -15.70
C GLY A 2 5.38 -19.77 -14.49
N ARG A 3 6.51 -20.46 -14.47
CA ARG A 3 7.55 -20.25 -13.47
C ARG A 3 8.69 -19.45 -14.10
N VAL A 4 9.30 -18.57 -13.31
CA VAL A 4 10.50 -17.84 -13.72
C VAL A 4 11.71 -18.55 -13.10
N PRO A 5 12.68 -19.02 -13.90
CA PRO A 5 13.75 -19.89 -13.43
C PRO A 5 14.85 -19.13 -12.68
N VAL A 6 14.52 -18.59 -11.50
CA VAL A 6 15.45 -17.83 -10.65
C VAL A 6 16.54 -18.72 -10.07
N LEU A 7 16.26 -20.00 -9.78
CA LEU A 7 17.27 -20.91 -9.24
C LEU A 7 18.40 -21.21 -10.24
N SER A 8 18.07 -21.38 -11.51
CA SER A 8 19.05 -21.68 -12.56
C SER A 8 19.54 -20.45 -13.32
N GLY A 9 18.67 -19.46 -13.53
CA GLY A 9 18.94 -18.25 -14.29
C GLY A 9 19.22 -17.01 -13.44
N GLY A 10 19.18 -17.15 -12.12
CA GLY A 10 19.54 -16.09 -11.18
C GLY A 10 18.75 -14.80 -11.40
N ARG A 11 19.47 -13.68 -11.25
CA ARG A 11 18.93 -12.33 -11.42
C ARG A 11 18.44 -12.06 -12.84
N ASP A 12 19.16 -12.54 -13.85
CA ASP A 12 18.86 -12.25 -15.26
C ASP A 12 17.50 -12.82 -15.68
N ALA A 13 17.14 -14.01 -15.19
CA ALA A 13 15.81 -14.58 -15.40
C ALA A 13 14.69 -13.67 -14.89
N LEU A 14 14.92 -12.98 -13.77
CA LEU A 14 13.95 -12.07 -13.17
C LEU A 14 13.91 -10.71 -13.90
N VAL A 15 15.04 -10.23 -14.40
CA VAL A 15 15.12 -9.01 -15.24
C VAL A 15 14.36 -9.22 -16.56
N GLU A 16 14.54 -10.38 -17.21
CA GLU A 16 13.79 -10.72 -18.42
C GLU A 16 12.28 -10.81 -18.12
N ALA A 17 11.91 -11.48 -17.03
CA ALA A 17 10.51 -11.57 -16.61
C ALA A 17 9.90 -10.21 -16.27
N ASN A 18 10.66 -9.29 -15.65
CA ASN A 18 10.24 -7.93 -15.36
C ASN A 18 9.82 -7.18 -16.63
N GLY A 19 10.65 -7.22 -17.68
CA GLY A 19 10.35 -6.61 -18.97
C GLY A 19 9.19 -7.30 -19.69
N ARG A 20 9.18 -8.64 -19.72
CA ARG A 20 8.16 -9.44 -20.42
C ARG A 20 6.77 -9.34 -19.81
N LEU A 21 6.67 -9.26 -18.49
CA LEU A 21 5.41 -9.19 -17.75
C LEU A 21 4.99 -7.75 -17.41
N GLY A 22 5.85 -6.76 -17.63
CA GLY A 22 5.56 -5.36 -17.33
C GLY A 22 5.44 -5.09 -15.83
N LEU A 23 6.33 -5.68 -15.02
CA LEU A 23 6.24 -5.59 -13.55
C LEU A 23 6.73 -4.25 -12.99
N ALA A 24 7.55 -3.52 -13.76
CA ALA A 24 8.15 -2.24 -13.38
C ALA A 24 8.90 -2.29 -12.03
N LEU A 25 9.56 -3.41 -11.75
CA LEU A 25 10.37 -3.59 -10.54
C LEU A 25 11.65 -2.77 -10.61
N ALA A 26 12.01 -2.15 -9.49
CA ALA A 26 13.31 -1.53 -9.29
C ALA A 26 14.42 -2.58 -9.04
N ASP A 27 15.68 -2.18 -9.16
CA ASP A 27 16.83 -3.09 -9.01
C ASP A 27 16.90 -3.74 -7.62
N ASP A 28 16.58 -3.00 -6.57
CA ASP A 28 16.54 -3.49 -5.19
C ASP A 28 15.37 -4.46 -4.94
N GLU A 29 14.23 -4.26 -5.62
CA GLU A 29 13.09 -5.17 -5.59
C GLU A 29 13.40 -6.50 -6.31
N ILE A 30 14.12 -6.43 -7.44
CA ILE A 30 14.64 -7.61 -8.13
C ILE A 30 15.59 -8.38 -7.20
N ASP A 31 16.55 -7.69 -6.57
CA ASP A 31 17.51 -8.32 -5.67
C ASP A 31 16.83 -8.96 -4.45
N TYR A 32 15.82 -8.28 -3.89
CA TYR A 32 14.98 -8.82 -2.82
C TYR A 32 14.28 -10.12 -3.23
N LEU A 33 13.68 -10.16 -4.42
CA LEU A 33 12.96 -11.33 -4.92
C LEU A 33 13.92 -12.49 -5.20
N VAL A 34 15.07 -12.22 -5.83
CA VAL A 34 16.10 -13.25 -6.05
C VAL A 34 16.53 -13.87 -4.72
N LYS A 35 16.89 -13.04 -3.74
CA LYS A 35 17.29 -13.52 -2.40
C LYS A 35 16.17 -14.34 -1.75
N SER A 36 14.93 -13.87 -1.85
CA SER A 36 13.77 -14.52 -1.23
C SER A 36 13.49 -15.90 -1.84
N PHE A 37 13.46 -16.01 -3.17
CA PHE A 37 13.16 -17.26 -3.86
C PHE A 37 14.32 -18.26 -3.84
N VAL A 38 15.57 -17.78 -3.83
CA VAL A 38 16.73 -18.63 -3.52
C VAL A 38 16.64 -19.19 -2.10
N GLY A 39 16.28 -18.37 -1.11
CA GLY A 39 16.09 -18.81 0.27
C GLY A 39 14.90 -19.77 0.47
N LEU A 40 13.89 -19.69 -0.41
CA LEU A 40 12.75 -20.62 -0.44
C LEU A 40 13.03 -21.89 -1.26
N GLU A 41 14.21 -22.00 -1.88
CA GLU A 41 14.63 -23.13 -2.72
C GLU A 41 13.62 -23.48 -3.82
N ARG A 42 12.94 -22.46 -4.37
CA ARG A 42 11.96 -22.65 -5.45
C ARG A 42 11.87 -21.45 -6.38
N ASP A 43 11.53 -21.73 -7.62
CA ASP A 43 11.20 -20.67 -8.58
C ASP A 43 9.86 -19.99 -8.25
N PRO A 44 9.76 -18.65 -8.40
CA PRO A 44 8.51 -17.93 -8.34
C PRO A 44 7.60 -18.27 -9.52
N THR A 45 6.29 -18.25 -9.25
CA THR A 45 5.29 -18.20 -10.31
C THR A 45 5.10 -16.78 -10.82
N ASP A 46 4.66 -16.66 -12.07
CA ASP A 46 4.22 -15.41 -12.68
C ASP A 46 3.21 -14.64 -11.81
N VAL A 47 2.23 -15.33 -11.22
CA VAL A 47 1.22 -14.72 -10.35
C VAL A 47 1.82 -14.15 -9.06
N GLU A 48 2.78 -14.84 -8.43
CA GLU A 48 3.46 -14.32 -7.23
C GLU A 48 4.23 -13.03 -7.54
N LEU A 49 4.90 -12.98 -8.70
CA LEU A 49 5.62 -11.78 -9.14
C LEU A 49 4.67 -10.63 -9.48
N MET A 50 3.57 -10.91 -10.17
CA MET A 50 2.53 -9.92 -10.46
C MET A 50 1.93 -9.35 -9.17
N MET A 51 1.60 -10.19 -8.20
CA MET A 51 1.09 -9.77 -6.90
C MET A 51 2.10 -8.87 -6.18
N PHE A 52 3.37 -9.28 -6.13
CA PHE A 52 4.44 -8.50 -5.51
C PHE A 52 4.60 -7.12 -6.16
N ALA A 53 4.63 -7.07 -7.51
CA ALA A 53 4.77 -5.84 -8.27
C ALA A 53 3.63 -4.86 -7.99
N GLN A 54 2.38 -5.33 -7.97
CA GLN A 54 1.23 -4.49 -7.69
C GLN A 54 1.25 -3.95 -6.25
N ALA A 55 1.58 -4.80 -5.27
CA ALA A 55 1.64 -4.41 -3.87
C ALA A 55 2.78 -3.42 -3.56
N ASN A 56 3.89 -3.49 -4.28
CA ASN A 56 5.06 -2.62 -4.10
C ASN A 56 5.16 -1.48 -5.12
N SER A 57 4.14 -1.31 -5.97
CA SER A 57 4.03 -0.14 -6.85
C SER A 57 4.03 1.17 -6.04
N GLU A 58 4.47 2.26 -6.66
CA GLU A 58 4.46 3.59 -6.03
C GLU A 58 3.07 3.95 -5.50
N HIS A 59 2.04 3.72 -6.32
CA HIS A 59 0.65 4.01 -5.98
C HIS A 59 0.16 3.25 -4.74
N CYS A 60 0.49 1.96 -4.62
CA CYS A 60 0.04 1.16 -3.47
C CYS A 60 0.87 1.46 -2.21
N ARG A 61 2.18 1.63 -2.37
CA ARG A 61 3.11 1.75 -1.23
C ARG A 61 3.33 3.19 -0.78
N HIS A 62 2.90 4.17 -1.58
CA HIS A 62 3.07 5.60 -1.32
C HIS A 62 4.53 5.93 -0.98
N LYS A 63 5.47 5.44 -1.81
CA LYS A 63 6.91 5.51 -1.55
C LYS A 63 7.36 6.97 -1.40
N ILE A 64 6.92 7.85 -2.30
CA ILE A 64 7.25 9.28 -2.30
C ILE A 64 6.77 9.96 -1.01
N PHE A 65 5.54 9.67 -0.58
CA PHE A 65 4.96 10.26 0.63
C PHE A 65 5.67 9.82 1.92
N ASN A 66 6.32 8.65 1.91
CA ASN A 66 7.05 8.11 3.05
C ASN A 66 8.57 8.32 2.97
N ALA A 67 9.09 8.89 1.87
CA ALA A 67 10.51 9.10 1.68
C ALA A 67 11.08 10.17 2.62
N SER A 68 12.39 10.07 2.88
CA SER A 68 13.21 11.18 3.38
C SER A 68 13.53 12.15 2.24
N TRP A 69 13.64 13.43 2.55
CA TRP A 69 13.88 14.49 1.57
C TRP A 69 15.17 15.24 1.88
N ASP A 70 15.88 15.61 0.82
CA ASP A 70 16.95 16.61 0.83
C ASP A 70 16.55 17.70 -0.16
N ILE A 71 16.53 18.95 0.29
CA ILE A 71 16.13 20.10 -0.52
C ILE A 71 17.27 21.11 -0.44
N ASP A 72 17.87 21.40 -1.59
CA ASP A 72 19.01 22.33 -1.72
C ASP A 72 20.22 21.97 -0.82
N GLY A 73 20.45 20.68 -0.56
CA GLY A 73 21.54 20.18 0.29
C GLY A 73 21.18 20.08 1.77
N GLU A 74 19.93 20.36 2.14
CA GLU A 74 19.44 20.27 3.50
C GLU A 74 18.45 19.10 3.69
N GLY A 75 18.84 18.15 4.53
CA GLY A 75 17.99 17.03 4.93
C GLY A 75 16.79 17.49 5.78
N GLN A 76 15.61 17.03 5.40
CA GLN A 76 14.34 17.39 6.02
C GLN A 76 13.96 16.38 7.12
N GLU A 77 13.44 16.87 8.25
CA GLU A 77 13.10 16.02 9.41
C GLU A 77 11.86 15.15 9.21
N LYS A 78 10.92 15.58 8.34
CA LYS A 78 9.63 14.92 8.14
C LYS A 78 9.45 14.50 6.68
N SER A 79 8.86 13.32 6.49
CA SER A 79 8.28 12.94 5.20
C SER A 79 7.01 13.76 4.91
N LEU A 80 6.54 13.76 3.65
CA LEU A 80 5.28 14.42 3.28
C LEU A 80 4.11 13.89 4.10
N PHE A 81 4.01 12.57 4.30
CA PHE A 81 2.95 11.99 5.10
C PHE A 81 3.07 12.35 6.59
N ALA A 82 4.29 12.46 7.12
CA ALA A 82 4.51 12.96 8.48
C ALA A 82 4.07 14.43 8.64
N MET A 83 4.27 15.27 7.63
CA MET A 83 3.75 16.63 7.64
C MET A 83 2.21 16.67 7.62
N ILE A 84 1.55 15.79 6.85
CA ILE A 84 0.08 15.67 6.88
C ILE A 84 -0.41 15.21 8.25
N ARG A 85 0.20 14.16 8.83
CA ARG A 85 -0.16 13.67 10.17
C ARG A 85 0.02 14.74 11.25
N ASN A 86 0.97 15.65 11.07
CA ASN A 86 1.17 16.75 12.01
C ASN A 86 -0.05 17.66 12.15
N THR A 87 -0.87 17.82 11.10
CA THR A 87 -2.13 18.60 11.20
C THR A 87 -3.09 17.99 12.22
N PHE A 88 -3.17 16.66 12.26
CA PHE A 88 -3.97 15.90 13.22
C PHE A 88 -3.34 15.90 14.62
N GLU A 89 -2.01 15.81 14.72
CA GLU A 89 -1.30 15.95 16.00
C GLU A 89 -1.56 17.32 16.65
N MET A 90 -1.57 18.39 15.84
CA MET A 90 -1.81 19.75 16.30
C MET A 90 -3.29 20.06 16.54
N ASN A 91 -4.20 19.42 15.81
CA ASN A 91 -5.64 19.62 15.96
C ASN A 91 -6.43 18.36 15.58
N SER A 92 -6.87 17.60 16.59
CA SER A 92 -7.64 16.35 16.44
C SER A 92 -9.06 16.44 16.99
N GLU A 93 -9.51 17.63 17.41
CA GLU A 93 -10.82 17.80 18.01
C GLU A 93 -11.92 17.38 17.02
N GLY A 94 -12.83 16.52 17.49
CA GLY A 94 -13.91 15.98 16.66
C GLY A 94 -13.50 14.90 15.65
N VAL A 95 -12.23 14.50 15.56
CA VAL A 95 -11.81 13.41 14.65
C VAL A 95 -11.92 12.05 15.35
N LEU A 96 -12.69 11.13 14.77
CA LEU A 96 -12.92 9.78 15.30
C LEU A 96 -12.00 8.72 14.65
N SER A 97 -11.63 8.93 13.39
CA SER A 97 -10.70 8.07 12.65
C SER A 97 -9.89 8.87 11.64
N ALA A 98 -8.57 8.69 11.65
CA ALA A 98 -7.65 9.23 10.65
C ALA A 98 -6.51 8.23 10.40
N TYR A 99 -6.10 8.08 9.15
CA TYR A 99 -4.91 7.31 8.71
C TYR A 99 -4.89 5.80 9.04
N LYS A 100 -6.01 5.23 9.50
CA LYS A 100 -6.13 3.83 9.91
C LYS A 100 -7.25 3.06 9.20
N ASP A 101 -7.86 3.69 8.20
CA ASP A 101 -8.94 3.15 7.38
C ASP A 101 -8.91 3.85 6.01
N ASN A 102 -9.69 3.35 5.06
CA ASN A 102 -9.83 3.91 3.72
C ASN A 102 -10.63 5.23 3.68
N ALA A 103 -11.12 5.69 4.83
CA ALA A 103 -11.76 6.97 4.99
C ALA A 103 -11.47 7.56 6.37
N ALA A 104 -11.42 8.89 6.46
CA ALA A 104 -11.46 9.59 7.74
C ALA A 104 -12.90 9.70 8.25
N VAL A 105 -13.08 9.77 9.56
CA VAL A 105 -14.38 9.94 10.21
C VAL A 105 -14.29 11.07 11.23
N ILE A 106 -15.23 12.00 11.18
CA ILE A 106 -15.38 13.09 12.15
C ILE A 106 -16.72 12.98 12.88
N ALA A 107 -16.80 13.55 14.07
CA ALA A 107 -18.00 13.64 14.86
C ALA A 107 -19.07 14.42 14.09
N GLY A 108 -20.22 13.78 13.89
CA GLY A 108 -21.41 14.40 13.31
C GLY A 108 -22.33 14.95 14.39
N SER A 109 -23.59 15.16 14.01
CA SER A 109 -24.66 15.54 14.94
C SER A 109 -25.50 14.33 15.31
N GLU A 110 -26.08 14.34 16.51
CA GLU A 110 -27.10 13.36 16.89
C GLU A 110 -28.39 13.61 16.09
N ALA A 111 -28.82 12.60 15.33
CA ALA A 111 -30.04 12.64 14.55
C ALA A 111 -30.58 11.22 14.36
N GLY A 112 -31.89 11.09 14.11
CA GLY A 112 -32.47 9.80 13.76
C GLY A 112 -31.99 9.34 12.38
N ARG A 113 -31.38 8.17 12.28
CA ARG A 113 -30.98 7.57 11.01
C ARG A 113 -32.18 6.83 10.41
N PHE A 114 -32.65 7.29 9.25
CA PHE A 114 -33.83 6.73 8.59
C PHE A 114 -33.44 5.59 7.64
N PHE A 115 -33.80 4.36 7.99
CA PHE A 115 -33.56 3.16 7.18
C PHE A 115 -34.56 2.06 7.58
N PRO A 116 -34.83 1.05 6.72
CA PRO A 116 -35.77 -0.01 7.04
C PRO A 116 -35.24 -0.89 8.17
N ASN A 117 -36.12 -1.27 9.10
CA ASN A 117 -35.80 -2.27 10.10
C ASN A 117 -35.49 -3.63 9.41
N PRO A 118 -34.40 -4.33 9.77
CA PRO A 118 -33.97 -5.54 9.07
C PRO A 118 -34.93 -6.73 9.21
N ASP A 119 -35.74 -6.77 10.28
CA ASP A 119 -36.70 -7.85 10.54
C ASP A 119 -38.06 -7.59 9.89
N THR A 120 -38.54 -6.34 9.91
CA THR A 120 -39.90 -5.99 9.44
C THR A 120 -39.93 -5.36 8.06
N GLY A 121 -38.81 -4.85 7.56
CA GLY A 121 -38.72 -4.10 6.30
C GLY A 121 -39.39 -2.72 6.33
N VAL A 122 -39.93 -2.30 7.47
CA VAL A 122 -40.63 -1.01 7.61
C VAL A 122 -39.63 0.11 7.86
N TYR A 123 -39.77 1.20 7.12
CA TYR A 123 -38.97 2.41 7.32
C TYR A 123 -39.28 3.10 8.65
N GLY A 124 -38.25 3.50 9.38
CA GLY A 124 -38.38 4.27 10.61
C GLY A 124 -37.11 5.02 10.95
N TYR A 125 -37.23 5.97 11.89
CA TYR A 125 -36.07 6.62 12.48
C TYR A 125 -35.49 5.73 13.58
N ASN A 126 -34.19 5.43 13.47
CA ASN A 126 -33.44 4.69 14.47
C ASN A 126 -32.51 5.68 15.20
N ARG A 127 -32.43 5.57 16.53
CA ARG A 127 -31.40 6.25 17.34
C ARG A 127 -30.32 5.25 17.70
#